data_AF-A0A7V1GHJ5-F1
#
_entry.id   AF-A0A7V1GHJ5-F1
#
_cell.length_a   1.000
_cell.length_b   1.000
_cell.length_c   1.000
_cell.angle_alpha   90.00
_cell.angle_beta   90.00
_cell.angle_gamma   90.00
#
_symmetry.space_group_name_H-M   'P 1'
#
loop_
_entity.id
_entity.type
_entity.pdbx_description
1 polymer ?
#
loop_
_entity_poly.entity_id
_entity_poly.type
_entity_poly.pdbx_seq_one_letter_code
_entity_poly.pdbx_strand_id
1 'polypeptide(L)'
;MVDTSDEWITARTGIKERHIVAEGETTADLAEQASLKAMEMAGVSKDNIDLIVLATTTPDQIFPSTACLLQDRLGIHGAAAFDVQAVCTGFVYALTVADKFI
;
A
#
# COMPACT_ATOMS: atom_id res chain seq x y z
N MET A 1 -27.45 9.20 -5.08
CA MET A 1 -26.67 8.52 -6.13
C MET A 1 -26.79 9.40 -7.38
N VAL A 2 -25.69 9.83 -7.99
CA VAL A 2 -25.74 10.70 -9.18
C VAL A 2 -26.13 9.84 -10.37
N ASP A 3 -27.02 10.34 -11.23
CA ASP A 3 -27.40 9.64 -12.46
C ASP A 3 -26.25 9.78 -13.48
N THR A 4 -25.56 8.68 -13.77
CA THR A 4 -24.38 8.64 -14.66
C THR A 4 -24.50 7.52 -15.68
N SER A 5 -23.97 7.71 -16.88
CA SER A 5 -23.91 6.68 -17.94
C SER A 5 -22.46 6.27 -18.25
N ASP A 6 -22.27 5.11 -18.90
CA ASP A 6 -20.93 4.68 -19.39
C ASP A 6 -20.30 5.74 -20.30
N GLU A 7 -21.08 6.31 -21.22
CA GLU A 7 -20.62 7.38 -22.11
C GLU A 7 -20.14 8.60 -21.32
N TRP A 8 -20.91 9.02 -20.31
CA TRP A 8 -20.54 10.17 -19.48
C TRP A 8 -19.27 9.92 -18.66
N ILE A 9 -19.15 8.75 -18.01
CA ILE A 9 -17.97 8.37 -17.20
C ILE A 9 -16.73 8.28 -18.07
N THR A 10 -16.84 7.62 -19.22
CA THR A 10 -15.73 7.44 -20.16
C THR A 10 -15.27 8.78 -20.72
N ALA A 11 -16.20 9.62 -21.19
CA ALA A 11 -15.85 10.92 -21.78
C ALA A 11 -15.22 11.88 -20.77
N ARG A 12 -15.60 11.79 -19.48
CA ARG A 12 -15.10 12.70 -18.43
C ARG A 12 -13.83 12.22 -17.75
N THR A 13 -13.61 10.91 -17.66
CA THR A 13 -12.55 10.34 -16.81
C THR A 13 -11.62 9.37 -17.55
N GLY A 14 -12.04 8.84 -18.70
CA GLY A 14 -11.36 7.75 -19.39
C GLY A 14 -11.48 6.38 -18.71
N ILE A 15 -12.16 6.29 -17.56
CA ILE A 15 -12.29 5.05 -16.78
C ILE A 15 -13.37 4.16 -17.40
N LYS A 16 -13.05 2.87 -17.60
CA LYS A 16 -13.99 1.84 -18.07
C LYS A 16 -14.36 0.84 -17.00
N GLU A 17 -13.40 0.44 -16.20
CA GLU A 17 -13.58 -0.46 -15.09
C GLU A 17 -12.67 -0.04 -13.93
N ARG A 18 -12.98 -0.53 -12.74
CA ARG A 18 -12.14 -0.37 -11.56
C ARG A 18 -12.16 -1.66 -10.78
N HIS A 19 -11.07 -1.93 -10.07
CA HIS A 19 -11.00 -3.07 -9.18
C HIS A 19 -11.64 -2.72 -7.83
N ILE A 20 -12.37 -3.67 -7.30
CA ILE A 20 -12.99 -3.63 -5.97
C ILE A 20 -12.44 -4.85 -5.23
N VAL A 21 -11.95 -4.63 -4.03
CA VAL A 21 -11.45 -5.69 -3.15
C VAL A 21 -12.58 -6.65 -2.78
N ALA A 22 -12.22 -7.90 -2.48
CA ALA A 22 -13.17 -8.88 -1.97
C ALA A 22 -13.67 -8.49 -0.57
N GLU A 23 -14.80 -9.07 -0.15
CA GLU A 23 -15.27 -8.91 1.23
C GLU A 23 -14.21 -9.46 2.21
N GLY A 24 -13.81 -8.64 3.18
CA GLY A 24 -12.77 -8.98 4.15
C GLY A 24 -11.34 -8.77 3.67
N GLU A 25 -11.11 -8.40 2.41
CA GLU A 25 -9.78 -8.05 1.90
C GLU A 25 -9.43 -6.60 2.30
N THR A 26 -8.26 -6.43 2.89
CA THR A 26 -7.82 -5.19 3.56
C THR A 26 -6.63 -4.51 2.86
N THR A 27 -6.24 -3.33 3.34
CA THR A 27 -5.04 -2.65 2.83
C THR A 27 -3.78 -3.45 3.14
N ALA A 28 -3.72 -4.13 4.30
CA ALA A 28 -2.61 -5.03 4.61
C ALA A 28 -2.52 -6.21 3.63
N ASP A 29 -3.64 -6.79 3.21
CA ASP A 29 -3.66 -7.89 2.22
C ASP A 29 -3.08 -7.43 0.87
N LEU A 30 -3.53 -6.26 0.39
CA LEU A 30 -3.01 -5.67 -0.85
C LEU A 30 -1.51 -5.35 -0.75
N ALA A 31 -1.08 -4.81 0.39
CA ALA A 31 0.31 -4.45 0.64
C ALA A 31 1.21 -5.69 0.73
N GLU A 32 0.73 -6.78 1.33
CA GLU A 32 1.44 -8.06 1.42
C GLU A 32 1.70 -8.65 0.03
N GLN A 33 0.67 -8.74 -0.80
CA GLN A 33 0.82 -9.25 -2.17
C GLN A 33 1.75 -8.38 -3.03
N ALA A 34 1.68 -7.06 -2.88
CA ALA A 34 2.57 -6.14 -3.57
C ALA A 34 4.03 -6.28 -3.10
N SER A 35 4.23 -6.43 -1.78
CA SER A 35 5.56 -6.54 -1.17
C SER A 35 6.25 -7.84 -1.54
N LEU A 36 5.54 -8.98 -1.52
CA LEU A 36 6.10 -10.27 -1.94
C LEU A 36 6.60 -10.24 -3.39
N LYS A 37 5.84 -9.62 -4.30
CA LYS A 37 6.26 -9.43 -5.70
C LYS A 37 7.47 -8.52 -5.81
N ALA A 38 7.52 -7.43 -5.05
CA ALA A 38 8.67 -6.52 -5.06
C ALA A 38 9.94 -7.21 -4.52
N MET A 39 9.82 -8.01 -3.47
CA MET A 39 10.92 -8.82 -2.92
C MET A 39 11.43 -9.86 -3.91
N GLU A 40 10.52 -10.57 -4.59
CA GLU A 40 10.85 -11.52 -5.64
C GLU A 40 11.59 -10.84 -6.80
N MET A 41 11.08 -9.71 -7.28
CA MET A 41 11.70 -8.92 -8.36
C MET A 41 13.09 -8.41 -7.99
N ALA A 42 13.29 -8.01 -6.73
CA ALA A 42 14.57 -7.53 -6.22
C ALA A 42 15.55 -8.65 -5.85
N GLY A 43 15.10 -9.91 -5.78
CA GLY A 43 15.92 -11.04 -5.36
C GLY A 43 16.36 -10.97 -3.89
N VAL A 44 15.57 -10.36 -3.02
CA VAL A 44 15.90 -10.17 -1.60
C VAL A 44 15.01 -11.03 -0.69
N SER A 45 15.59 -11.63 0.35
CA SER A 45 14.82 -12.24 1.43
C SER A 45 14.34 -11.20 2.44
N LYS A 46 13.36 -11.58 3.27
CA LYS A 46 12.83 -10.77 4.36
C LYS A 46 13.89 -10.25 5.34
N ASP A 47 14.99 -10.98 5.50
CA ASP A 47 16.09 -10.63 6.41
C ASP A 47 16.95 -9.46 5.87
N ASN A 48 16.72 -9.00 4.63
CA ASN A 48 17.37 -7.84 4.04
C ASN A 48 16.55 -6.55 4.17
N ILE A 49 15.40 -6.58 4.85
CA ILE A 49 14.49 -5.44 4.96
C ILE A 49 14.58 -4.86 6.37
N ASP A 50 15.13 -3.65 6.47
CA ASP A 50 15.34 -2.95 7.76
C ASP A 50 14.29 -1.86 8.05
N LEU A 51 13.48 -1.50 7.04
CA LEU A 51 12.50 -0.42 7.12
C LEU A 51 11.28 -0.71 6.22
N ILE A 52 10.08 -0.55 6.78
CA ILE A 52 8.79 -0.60 6.08
C ILE A 52 8.10 0.76 6.22
N VAL A 53 7.96 1.48 5.10
CA VAL A 53 7.19 2.73 5.04
C VAL A 53 5.95 2.49 4.18
N LEU A 54 4.77 2.47 4.79
CA LEU A 54 3.51 2.20 4.08
C LEU A 54 2.71 3.49 3.87
N ALA A 55 2.56 3.92 2.62
CA ALA A 55 1.75 5.08 2.28
C ALA A 55 0.26 4.71 2.17
N THR A 56 -0.57 5.14 3.13
CA THR A 56 -2.03 4.92 3.06
C THR A 56 -2.82 5.99 3.79
N THR A 57 -4.02 6.28 3.29
CA THR A 57 -5.07 7.04 4.02
C THR A 57 -6.31 6.19 4.27
N THR A 58 -6.25 4.89 3.98
CA THR A 58 -7.30 3.91 4.23
C THR A 58 -6.71 2.71 5.00
N PRO A 59 -6.07 2.93 6.15
CA PRO A 59 -5.49 1.83 6.92
C PRO A 59 -6.59 0.93 7.47
N ASP A 60 -6.26 -0.33 7.73
CA ASP A 60 -7.18 -1.32 8.32
C ASP A 60 -7.67 -0.86 9.69
N GLN A 61 -6.78 -0.20 10.44
CA GLN A 61 -7.02 0.41 11.73
C GLN A 61 -6.01 1.53 12.00
N ILE A 62 -6.28 2.40 12.98
CA ILE A 62 -5.39 3.52 13.31
C ILE A 62 -4.11 3.04 14.01
N PHE A 63 -4.23 2.05 14.91
CA PHE A 63 -3.09 1.45 15.60
C PHE A 63 -3.37 -0.03 15.92
N PRO A 64 -2.39 -0.95 15.78
CA PRO A 64 -1.10 -0.79 15.09
C PRO A 64 -1.22 -0.26 13.65
N SER A 65 -0.13 0.31 13.13
CA SER A 65 -0.07 0.79 11.75
C SER A 65 -0.21 -0.38 10.76
N THR A 66 -0.64 -0.09 9.53
CA THR A 66 -0.71 -1.10 8.47
C THR A 66 0.68 -1.66 8.17
N ALA A 67 1.73 -0.83 8.25
CA ALA A 67 3.12 -1.25 8.14
C ALA A 67 3.51 -2.28 9.20
N CYS A 68 3.05 -2.14 10.45
CA CYS A 68 3.31 -3.12 11.51
C CYS A 68 2.55 -4.43 11.28
N LEU A 69 1.32 -4.38 10.78
CA LEU A 69 0.58 -5.60 10.39
C LEU A 69 1.29 -6.33 9.25
N LEU A 70 1.77 -5.58 8.24
CA LEU A 70 2.54 -6.11 7.13
C LEU A 70 3.87 -6.73 7.60
N GLN A 71 4.55 -6.07 8.54
CA GLN A 71 5.78 -6.57 9.14
C GLN A 71 5.60 -7.95 9.76
N ASP A 72 4.53 -8.12 10.56
CA ASP A 72 4.19 -9.38 11.21
C ASP A 72 3.87 -10.47 10.18
N ARG A 73 3.02 -10.16 9.19
CA ARG A 73 2.62 -11.10 8.12
C ARG A 73 3.81 -11.59 7.28
N LEU A 74 4.73 -10.69 6.92
CA LEU A 74 5.93 -11.04 6.17
C LEU A 74 7.04 -11.67 7.04
N GLY A 75 6.87 -11.67 8.37
CA GLY A 75 7.87 -12.16 9.32
C GLY A 75 9.19 -11.36 9.29
N ILE A 76 9.12 -10.05 9.03
CA ILE A 76 10.27 -9.11 8.98
C ILE A 76 10.47 -8.54 10.40
N HIS A 77 10.92 -9.37 11.32
CA HIS A 77 11.09 -8.94 12.72
C HIS A 77 12.30 -8.01 12.87
N GLY A 78 12.14 -6.91 13.60
CA GLY A 78 13.23 -5.99 13.93
C GLY A 78 13.35 -4.76 13.02
N ALA A 79 12.69 -4.76 11.86
CA ALA A 79 12.59 -3.58 11.01
C ALA A 79 11.76 -2.46 11.67
N ALA A 80 12.11 -1.21 11.40
CA ALA A 80 11.21 -0.11 11.72
C ALA A 80 9.99 -0.15 10.77
N ALA A 81 8.78 0.10 11.28
CA ALA A 81 7.56 0.04 10.47
C ALA A 81 6.59 1.17 10.83
N PHE A 82 6.20 2.00 9.85
CA PHE A 82 5.25 3.08 10.07
C PHE A 82 4.47 3.47 8.81
N ASP A 83 3.29 4.06 9.01
CA ASP A 83 2.44 4.56 7.93
C ASP A 83 2.73 6.05 7.65
N VAL A 84 2.64 6.45 6.38
CA VAL A 84 2.69 7.85 5.94
C VAL A 84 1.35 8.25 5.33
N GLN A 85 0.75 9.32 5.85
CA GLN A 85 -0.55 9.82 5.42
C GLN A 85 -0.40 11.11 4.59
N ALA A 86 -0.24 10.96 3.27
CA ALA A 86 -0.20 12.09 2.33
C ALA A 86 -1.08 11.85 1.09
N VAL A 87 -2.25 11.21 1.28
CA VAL A 87 -3.27 10.93 0.26
C VAL A 87 -2.64 10.33 -1.02
N CYS A 88 -3.06 10.76 -2.21
CA CYS A 88 -2.58 10.24 -3.49
C CYS A 88 -1.09 10.52 -3.74
N THR A 89 -0.49 11.48 -3.04
CA THR A 89 0.96 11.74 -3.08
C THR A 89 1.76 10.88 -2.09
N GLY A 90 1.08 10.02 -1.32
CA GLY A 90 1.66 9.20 -0.27
C GLY A 90 2.87 8.40 -0.72
N PHE A 91 2.82 7.75 -1.89
CA PHE A 91 3.93 6.96 -2.39
C PHE A 91 5.20 7.80 -2.64
N VAL A 92 5.06 9.00 -3.21
CA VAL A 92 6.20 9.91 -3.44
C VAL A 92 6.82 10.38 -2.12
N TYR A 93 5.98 10.67 -1.13
CA TYR A 93 6.43 11.03 0.21
C TYR A 93 7.15 9.86 0.90
N ALA A 94 6.56 8.66 0.89
CA ALA A 94 7.16 7.47 1.48
C ALA A 94 8.52 7.14 0.86
N LEU A 95 8.64 7.24 -0.47
CA LEU A 95 9.90 7.04 -1.17
C LEU A 95 10.96 8.08 -0.78
N THR A 96 10.55 9.36 -0.68
CA THR A 96 11.45 10.43 -0.24
C THR A 96 11.91 10.25 1.21
N VAL A 97 11.02 9.76 2.08
CA VAL A 97 11.37 9.41 3.46
C VAL A 97 12.37 8.26 3.47
N ALA A 98 12.10 7.16 2.75
CA ALA A 98 13.00 6.01 2.67
C ALA A 98 14.40 6.39 2.17
N ASP A 99 14.50 7.26 1.15
CA ASP A 99 15.76 7.81 0.63
C ASP A 99 16.62 8.52 1.70
N LYS A 100 16.03 9.06 2.77
CA LYS A 100 16.79 9.67 3.88
C LYS A 100 17.32 8.69 4.91
N PHE A 101 16.93 7.42 4.83
CA PHE A 101 17.41 6.34 5.70
C PHE A 101 18.42 5.43 5.01
N ILE A 102 18.79 5.71 3.75
CA ILE A 102 19.78 4.97 2.94
C ILE A 102 21.10 5.74 2.88
#